data_AF-A0A2R6DQX3-F1
#
_entry.id   AF-A0A2R6DQX3-F1
#
_cell.length_a   1.000
_cell.length_b   1.000
_cell.length_c   1.000
_cell.angle_alpha   90.00
_cell.angle_beta   90.00
_cell.angle_gamma   90.00
#
_symmetry.space_group_name_H-M   'P 1'
#
loop_
_entity.id
_entity.type
_entity.pdbx_description
1 polymer ?
#
loop_
_entity_poly.entity_id
_entity_poly.type
_entity_poly.pdbx_seq_one_letter_code
_entity_poly.pdbx_strand_id
1 'polypeptide(L)'
;MTSASRVTALGEAGKPSETVAAEAVDAFERFHEGAAAVDEHLADQLQVPLALAGGEVAAPEATAHVRTNRAVVEAFGHDLSVEQRGDRVVISG
;
A
#
# COMPACT_ATOMS: atom_id res chain seq x y z
N MET A 1 3.40 13.12 10.29
CA MET A 1 2.82 12.32 9.21
C MET A 1 2.26 11.07 9.87
N THR A 2 0.97 10.78 9.70
CA THR A 2 0.36 9.56 10.29
C THR A 2 0.63 8.40 9.34
N SER A 3 1.24 7.32 9.84
CA SER A 3 1.47 6.09 9.08
C SER A 3 0.46 5.01 9.48
N ALA A 4 -0.04 4.25 8.51
CA ALA A 4 -0.95 3.12 8.75
C ALA A 4 -0.54 1.92 7.90
N SER A 5 -0.32 0.77 8.52
CA SER A 5 -0.06 -0.50 7.84
C SER A 5 -0.97 -1.60 8.36
N ARG A 6 -1.46 -2.43 7.44
CA ARG A 6 -2.03 -3.73 7.74
C ARG A 6 -0.99 -4.81 7.48
N VAL A 7 -0.73 -5.62 8.50
CA VAL A 7 0.22 -6.71 8.41
C VAL A 7 -0.46 -8.01 8.77
N THR A 8 -0.24 -9.05 7.96
CA THR A 8 -0.82 -10.37 8.15
C THR A 8 0.15 -11.44 7.68
N ALA A 9 0.14 -12.59 8.35
CA ALA A 9 0.79 -13.81 7.89
C ALA A 9 -0.19 -14.98 8.03
N LEU A 10 -0.17 -15.89 7.06
CA LEU A 10 -1.06 -17.05 7.06
C LEU A 10 -0.32 -18.26 7.62
N GLY A 11 -0.99 -18.99 8.51
CA GLY A 11 -0.53 -20.31 8.93
C GLY A 11 -0.73 -21.34 7.84
N GLU A 12 0.05 -22.40 7.88
CA GLU A 12 -0.08 -23.59 7.03
C GLU A 12 0.21 -24.84 7.85
N ALA A 13 -0.31 -25.99 7.41
CA ALA A 13 -0.12 -27.25 8.13
C ALA A 13 1.37 -27.59 8.25
N GLY A 14 1.85 -27.76 9.48
CA GLY A 14 3.27 -28.05 9.77
C GLY A 14 4.16 -26.82 9.95
N LYS A 15 3.66 -25.60 9.73
CA LYS A 15 4.39 -24.36 10.03
C LYS A 15 4.20 -23.96 11.50
N PRO A 16 5.29 -23.75 12.27
CA PRO A 16 5.19 -23.28 13.65
C PRO A 16 4.55 -21.89 13.73
N SER A 17 3.79 -21.66 14.79
CA SER A 17 3.17 -20.36 15.07
C SER A 17 4.18 -19.23 15.20
N GLU A 18 5.37 -19.53 15.72
CA GLU A 18 6.48 -18.61 15.91
C GLU A 18 7.01 -18.12 14.57
N THR A 19 7.04 -18.98 13.55
CA THR A 19 7.41 -18.61 12.18
C THR A 19 6.35 -17.70 11.56
N VAL A 20 5.06 -18.01 11.74
CA VAL A 20 3.96 -17.13 11.27
C VAL A 20 4.03 -15.76 11.94
N ALA A 21 4.30 -15.72 13.26
CA ALA A 21 4.46 -14.47 13.98
C ALA A 21 5.69 -13.68 13.53
N ALA A 22 6.83 -14.35 13.32
CA ALA A 22 8.06 -13.71 12.83
C ALA A 22 7.83 -13.06 11.46
N GLU A 23 7.18 -13.74 10.51
CA GLU A 23 6.88 -13.16 9.19
C GLU A 23 6.01 -11.90 9.27
N ALA A 24 5.01 -11.90 10.16
CA ALA A 24 4.19 -10.72 10.39
C ALA A 24 5.00 -9.58 11.04
N VAL A 25 5.87 -9.88 12.00
CA VAL A 25 6.73 -8.86 12.63
C VAL A 25 7.71 -8.29 11.61
N ASP A 26 8.39 -9.14 10.83
CA ASP A 26 9.35 -8.72 9.79
C ASP A 26 8.68 -7.85 8.72
N ALA A 27 7.43 -8.14 8.34
CA ALA A 27 6.67 -7.31 7.42
C ALA A 27 6.32 -5.94 8.02
N PHE A 28 5.97 -5.91 9.31
CA PHE A 28 5.71 -4.65 10.02
C PHE A 28 6.97 -3.81 10.18
N GLU A 29 8.09 -4.40 10.59
CA GLU A 29 9.36 -3.69 10.79
C GLU A 29 9.85 -3.06 9.48
N ARG A 30 9.81 -3.81 8.36
CA ARG A 30 10.15 -3.28 7.03
C ARG A 30 9.30 -2.06 6.64
N PHE A 31 8.01 -2.08 6.96
CA PHE A 31 7.14 -0.92 6.73
C PHE A 31 7.51 0.24 7.66
N HIS A 32 7.69 -0.05 8.95
CA HIS A 32 7.93 0.94 9.99
C HIS A 32 9.26 1.70 9.79
N GLU A 33 10.28 1.04 9.26
CA GLU A 33 11.57 1.65 8.94
C GLU A 33 11.54 2.50 7.64
N GLY A 34 10.52 2.35 6.82
CA GLY A 34 10.38 3.02 5.53
C GLY A 34 9.78 4.43 5.58
N ALA A 35 9.83 5.13 4.45
CA ALA A 35 9.26 6.47 4.27
C ALA A 35 7.79 6.47 3.76
N ALA A 36 7.13 5.31 3.80
CA ALA A 36 5.76 5.14 3.35
C ALA A 36 4.76 5.61 4.43
N ALA A 37 3.65 6.22 4.00
CA ALA A 37 2.54 6.57 4.88
C ALA A 37 1.53 5.42 4.99
N VAL A 38 1.37 4.63 3.93
CA VAL A 38 0.48 3.46 3.91
C VAL A 38 1.18 2.25 3.32
N ASP A 39 0.81 1.05 3.75
CA ASP A 39 1.32 -0.18 3.12
C ASP A 39 0.81 -0.31 1.67
N GLU A 40 1.42 -1.21 0.92
CA GLU A 40 1.13 -1.44 -0.49
C GLU A 40 -0.32 -1.88 -0.77
N HIS A 41 -0.96 -2.60 0.15
CA HIS A 41 -2.35 -3.04 0.02
C HIS A 41 -3.32 -1.91 0.35
N LEU A 42 -3.02 -1.10 1.36
CA LEU A 42 -3.85 0.07 1.69
C LEU A 42 -3.77 1.13 0.58
N ALA A 43 -2.64 1.25 -0.12
CA ALA A 43 -2.50 2.10 -1.29
C ALA A 43 -3.53 1.76 -2.38
N ASP A 44 -3.79 0.47 -2.63
CA ASP A 44 -4.80 0.01 -3.60
C ASP A 44 -6.22 0.48 -3.22
N GLN A 45 -6.53 0.46 -1.92
CA GLN A 45 -7.87 0.74 -1.39
C GLN A 45 -8.18 2.23 -1.32
N LEU A 46 -7.16 3.08 -1.20
CA LEU A 46 -7.32 4.53 -1.05
C LEU A 46 -7.48 5.28 -2.38
N GLN A 47 -7.29 4.63 -3.53
CA GLN A 47 -7.36 5.30 -4.83
C GLN A 47 -8.73 5.94 -5.12
N VAL A 48 -9.83 5.27 -4.80
CA VAL A 48 -11.18 5.84 -4.99
C VAL A 48 -11.41 7.04 -4.06
N PRO A 49 -11.14 6.96 -2.74
CA PRO A 49 -11.17 8.14 -1.88
C PRO A 49 -10.32 9.32 -2.39
N LEU A 50 -9.09 9.07 -2.84
CA LEU A 50 -8.20 10.11 -3.37
C LEU A 50 -8.77 10.75 -4.64
N ALA A 51 -9.29 9.95 -5.56
CA ALA A 51 -9.90 10.41 -6.81
C ALA A 51 -11.17 11.27 -6.60
N LEU A 52 -11.86 11.10 -5.47
CA LEU A 52 -13.12 11.79 -5.16
C LEU A 52 -12.94 12.99 -4.23
N ALA A 53 -12.07 12.87 -3.23
CA ALA A 53 -11.87 13.88 -2.19
C ALA A 53 -10.57 14.68 -2.35
N GLY A 54 -9.69 14.24 -3.24
CA GLY A 54 -8.37 14.80 -3.46
C GLY A 54 -7.35 14.40 -2.39
N GLY A 55 -6.07 14.70 -2.67
CA GLY A 55 -4.97 14.57 -1.72
C GLY A 55 -3.83 13.69 -2.24
N GLU A 56 -2.89 13.36 -1.36
CA GLU A 56 -1.77 12.49 -1.69
C GLU A 56 -1.49 11.47 -0.59
N VAL A 57 -1.03 10.29 -1.00
CA VAL A 57 -0.57 9.23 -0.10
C VAL A 57 0.74 8.63 -0.61
N ALA A 58 1.65 8.32 0.30
CA ALA A 58 2.90 7.65 -0.02
C ALA A 58 2.84 6.17 0.35
N ALA A 59 3.29 5.30 -0.55
CA ALA A 59 3.40 3.85 -0.36
C ALA A 59 4.82 3.38 -0.73
N PRO A 60 5.29 2.21 -0.25
CA PRO A 60 6.65 1.74 -0.55
C PRO A 60 6.86 1.53 -2.05
N GLU A 61 5.86 0.97 -2.74
CA GLU A 61 5.90 0.76 -4.18
C GLU A 61 4.50 0.71 -4.80
N ALA A 62 4.43 0.83 -6.12
CA ALA A 62 3.19 0.64 -6.87
C ALA A 62 3.04 -0.84 -7.25
N THR A 63 2.09 -1.51 -6.59
CA THR A 63 1.70 -2.88 -6.92
C THR A 63 1.05 -2.96 -8.32
N ALA A 64 0.86 -4.19 -8.83
CA ALA A 64 0.06 -4.40 -10.03
C ALA A 64 -1.42 -3.95 -9.83
N HIS A 65 -1.95 -4.08 -8.61
CA HIS A 65 -3.29 -3.62 -8.27
C HIS A 65 -3.39 -2.10 -8.27
N VAL A 66 -2.41 -1.36 -7.73
CA VAL A 66 -2.34 0.12 -7.81
C VAL A 66 -2.48 0.57 -9.26
N ARG A 67 -1.76 -0.08 -10.18
CA ARG A 67 -1.77 0.29 -11.61
C ARG A 67 -3.10 -0.06 -12.28
N THR A 68 -3.67 -1.22 -11.95
CA THR A 68 -4.94 -1.67 -12.53
C THR A 68 -6.12 -0.85 -12.01
N ASN A 69 -6.19 -0.60 -10.70
CA ASN A 69 -7.23 0.21 -10.09
C ASN A 69 -7.18 1.65 -10.60
N ARG A 70 -5.99 2.23 -10.78
CA ARG A 70 -5.83 3.54 -11.44
C ARG A 70 -6.50 3.55 -12.82
N ALA A 71 -6.21 2.57 -13.67
CA ALA A 71 -6.80 2.49 -15.01
C ALA A 71 -8.33 2.38 -14.97
N VAL A 72 -8.87 1.66 -13.97
CA VAL A 72 -10.33 1.60 -13.74
C VAL A 72 -10.85 2.99 -13.33
N VAL A 73 -10.25 3.66 -12.36
CA VAL A 73 -10.66 4.98 -11.89
C VAL A 73 -10.64 6.01 -13.04
N GLU A 74 -9.60 6.01 -13.86
CA GLU A 74 -9.47 6.85 -15.06
C GLU A 74 -10.59 6.58 -16.08
N ALA A 75 -10.99 5.31 -16.27
CA ALA A 75 -12.09 4.95 -17.16
C ALA A 75 -13.47 5.48 -16.69
N PHE A 76 -13.61 5.82 -15.41
CA PHE A 76 -14.81 6.48 -14.85
C PHE A 76 -14.69 8.02 -14.83
N GLY A 77 -13.64 8.60 -15.41
CA GLY A 77 -13.48 10.05 -15.58
C GLY A 77 -12.84 10.76 -14.39
N HIS A 78 -12.10 10.04 -13.55
CA HIS A 78 -11.33 10.62 -12.45
C HIS A 78 -9.83 10.46 -12.68
N ASP A 79 -9.06 11.52 -12.42
CA ASP A 79 -7.61 11.50 -12.62
C ASP A 79 -6.89 11.02 -11.36
N LEU A 80 -5.89 10.15 -11.53
CA LEU A 80 -4.96 9.75 -10.49
C LEU A 80 -3.54 9.74 -11.05
N SER A 81 -2.60 10.41 -10.36
CA SER A 81 -1.18 10.32 -10.66
C SER A 81 -0.51 9.30 -9.74
N VAL A 82 0.51 8.62 -10.28
CA VAL A 82 1.35 7.66 -9.55
C VAL A 82 2.79 7.95 -9.92
N GLU A 83 3.56 8.49 -8.98
CA GLU A 83 4.92 8.99 -9.19
C GLU A 83 5.93 8.28 -8.28
N GLN A 84 7.04 7.80 -8.85
CA GLN A 84 8.17 7.34 -8.05
C GLN A 84 8.92 8.57 -7.49
N ARG A 85 9.05 8.67 -6.17
CA ARG A 85 9.81 9.71 -5.47
C ARG A 85 10.82 9.08 -4.52
N GLY A 86 12.04 8.86 -5.01
CA GLY A 86 13.06 8.14 -4.26
C GLY A 86 12.73 6.65 -4.12
N ASP A 87 12.75 6.16 -2.89
CA ASP A 87 12.47 4.77 -2.49
C ASP A 87 10.98 4.45 -2.31
N ARG A 88 10.09 5.40 -2.63
CA ARG A 88 8.65 5.27 -2.45
C ARG A 88 7.87 5.77 -3.67
N VAL A 89 6.59 5.42 -3.71
CA VAL A 89 5.63 5.93 -4.68
C VAL A 89 4.66 6.88 -3.99
N VAL A 90 4.31 7.97 -4.67
CA VAL A 90 3.25 8.89 -4.26
C VAL A 90 2.08 8.75 -5.23
N ILE A 91 0.88 8.54 -4.68
CA ILE A 91 -0.39 8.51 -5.42
C ILE A 91 -1.16 9.78 -5.05
N SER A 92 -1.65 10.52 -6.03
CA SER A 92 -2.48 11.72 -5.80
C SER A 92 -3.64 11.84 -6.76
N GLY A 93 -4.72 12.47 -6.31
CA GLY A 93 -5.96 12.75 -7.06
C GLY A 93 -6.53 14.11 -6.69
#